data_AF-A0A7S3Y3J4-F1
#
_entry.id   AF-A0A7S3Y3J4-F1
#
_cell.length_a   1.000
_cell.length_b   1.000
_cell.length_c   1.000
_cell.angle_alpha   90.00
_cell.angle_beta   90.00
_cell.angle_gamma   90.00
#
_symmetry.space_group_name_H-M   'P 1'
#
loop_
_entity.id
_entity.type
_entity.pdbx_description
1 polymer ?
#
loop_
_entity_poly.entity_id
_entity_poly.type
_entity_poly.pdbx_seq_one_letter_code
_entity_poly.pdbx_strand_id
1 'polypeptide(L)'
;AGQAALRRLLHAYSRHDPEVGYCQGVGFLAGLCLMYMPEEAAFWQLAAAMASPTLRLRELYAPGLPGTLRALFVLDGLVARRLPRLHRHLKAEGVEVGLVCQGWVMTLFARDFPFDLVVRAWELFLREGWKAVYRLCLALLRLAAPALLRLEFEGR
;
A
#
# COMPACT_ATOMS: atom_id res chain seq x y z
N ALA A 1 24.14 7.97 5.74
CA ALA A 1 23.84 8.66 4.47
C ALA A 1 22.35 8.55 4.08
N GLY A 2 21.78 7.34 3.99
CA GLY A 2 20.40 7.13 3.50
C GLY A 2 19.29 7.85 4.28
N GLN A 3 19.31 7.86 5.61
CA GLN A 3 18.27 8.54 6.41
C GLN A 3 18.23 10.06 6.22
N ALA A 4 19.39 10.69 5.97
CA ALA A 4 19.46 12.13 5.72
C ALA A 4 18.87 12.46 4.34
N ALA A 5 19.17 11.65 3.32
CA ALA A 5 18.59 11.78 1.99
C ALA A 5 17.06 11.59 2.02
N LEU A 6 16.57 10.57 2.73
CA LEU A 6 15.14 10.35 2.92
C LEU A 6 14.44 11.55 3.56
N ARG A 7 15.04 12.13 4.61
CA ARG A 7 14.48 13.31 5.27
C ARG A 7 14.39 14.52 4.34
N ARG A 8 15.45 14.79 3.56
CA ARG A 8 15.47 15.90 2.60
C ARG A 8 14.43 15.72 1.49
N LEU A 9 14.35 14.51 0.93
CA LEU A 9 13.37 14.17 -0.10
C LEU A 9 11.95 14.36 0.41
N LEU A 10 11.61 13.82 1.59
CA LEU A 10 10.27 13.96 2.16
C LEU A 10 9.91 15.40 2.49
N HIS A 11 10.87 16.17 3.01
CA HIS A 11 10.69 17.60 3.26
C HIS A 11 10.51 18.42 1.98
N ALA A 12 11.23 18.07 0.91
CA ALA A 12 11.01 18.66 -0.40
C ALA A 12 9.63 18.30 -0.96
N TYR A 13 9.20 17.03 -0.83
CA TYR A 13 7.89 16.58 -1.29
C TYR A 13 6.75 17.28 -0.55
N SER A 14 6.83 17.41 0.77
CA SER A 14 5.79 18.09 1.56
C SER A 14 5.63 19.57 1.20
N ARG A 15 6.66 20.20 0.64
CA ARG A 15 6.60 21.56 0.10
C ARG A 15 6.10 21.60 -1.35
N HIS A 16 6.37 20.54 -2.11
CA HIS A 16 5.92 20.41 -3.49
C HIS A 16 4.41 20.15 -3.60
N ASP A 17 3.85 19.33 -2.70
CA ASP A 17 2.41 19.07 -2.60
C ASP A 17 1.92 19.32 -1.17
N PRO A 18 1.63 20.60 -0.79
CA PRO A 18 1.28 20.96 0.57
C PRO A 18 -0.06 20.38 1.07
N GLU A 19 -0.97 20.03 0.16
CA GLU A 19 -2.28 19.44 0.51
C GLU A 19 -2.10 18.01 1.05
N VAL A 20 -1.20 17.23 0.45
CA VAL A 20 -0.81 15.92 1.01
C VAL A 20 0.15 16.11 2.17
N GLY A 21 1.10 17.04 2.04
CA GLY A 21 2.16 17.26 3.01
C GLY A 21 2.97 15.99 3.26
N TYR A 22 3.23 15.69 4.53
CA TYR A 22 3.81 14.41 4.94
C TYR A 22 2.71 13.49 5.49
N CYS A 23 2.43 12.41 4.77
CA CYS A 23 1.53 11.35 5.22
C CYS A 23 2.32 10.08 5.60
N GLN A 24 1.91 9.43 6.69
CA GLN A 24 2.49 8.16 7.13
C GLN A 24 2.31 7.09 6.03
N GLY A 25 3.41 6.60 5.48
CA GLY A 25 3.42 5.66 4.35
C GLY A 25 4.28 6.12 3.19
N VAL A 26 4.28 7.44 2.89
CA VAL A 26 5.06 8.03 1.79
C VAL A 26 6.57 7.81 1.98
N GLY A 27 7.04 7.77 3.24
CA GLY A 27 8.43 7.45 3.58
C GLY A 27 8.91 6.10 3.06
N PHE A 28 8.05 5.08 3.01
CA PHE A 28 8.42 3.78 2.44
C PHE A 28 8.58 3.86 0.93
N LEU A 29 7.72 4.61 0.24
CA LEU A 29 7.80 4.80 -1.20
C LEU A 29 9.05 5.60 -1.59
N ALA A 30 9.33 6.68 -0.85
CA ALA A 30 10.54 7.48 -1.01
C ALA A 30 11.80 6.66 -0.74
N GLY A 31 11.79 5.86 0.33
CA GLY A 31 12.89 4.94 0.66
C GLY A 31 13.14 3.92 -0.45
N LEU A 32 12.07 3.39 -1.05
CA LEU A 32 12.20 2.47 -2.20
C LEU A 32 12.89 3.14 -3.38
N CYS A 33 12.47 4.35 -3.76
CA CYS A 33 13.10 5.08 -4.85
C CYS A 33 14.59 5.32 -4.57
N LEU A 34 14.94 5.75 -3.35
CA LEU A 34 16.31 6.02 -2.93
C LEU A 34 17.24 4.80 -2.94
N MET A 35 16.70 3.58 -2.93
CA MET A 35 17.50 2.37 -3.07
C MET A 35 17.98 2.12 -4.51
N TYR A 36 17.35 2.76 -5.51
CA TYR A 36 17.63 2.53 -6.93
C TYR A 36 18.21 3.71 -7.67
N MET A 37 18.03 4.93 -7.16
CA MET A 37 18.43 6.13 -7.88
C MET A 37 18.92 7.22 -6.94
N PRO A 38 19.71 8.19 -7.46
CA PRO A 38 20.14 9.36 -6.70
C PRO A 38 18.96 10.16 -6.15
N GLU A 39 19.21 10.93 -5.09
CA GLU A 39 18.18 11.67 -4.33
C GLU A 39 17.24 12.52 -5.21
N GLU A 40 17.78 13.24 -6.18
CA GLU A 40 16.99 14.08 -7.09
C GLU A 40 16.09 13.24 -8.02
N ALA A 41 16.63 12.16 -8.59
CA ALA A 41 15.84 11.26 -9.41
C ALA A 41 14.73 10.58 -8.59
N ALA A 42 15.03 10.21 -7.33
CA ALA A 42 14.06 9.59 -6.43
C ALA A 42 12.92 10.56 -6.08
N PHE A 43 13.24 11.84 -5.90
CA PHE A 43 12.24 12.89 -5.72
C PHE A 43 11.31 12.97 -6.92
N TRP A 44 11.85 13.10 -8.14
CA TRP A 44 11.03 13.24 -9.34
C TRP A 44 10.24 11.97 -9.66
N GLN A 45 10.78 10.78 -9.39
CA GLN A 45 10.06 9.53 -9.52
C GLN A 45 8.85 9.47 -8.58
N LEU A 46 9.01 9.85 -7.31
CA LEU A 46 7.92 9.93 -6.35
C LEU A 46 6.88 10.98 -6.78
N ALA A 47 7.33 12.18 -7.15
CA ALA A 47 6.45 13.26 -7.59
C ALA A 47 5.64 12.87 -8.83
N ALA A 48 6.27 12.25 -9.83
CA ALA A 48 5.60 11.76 -11.02
C ALA A 48 4.58 10.65 -10.71
N ALA A 49 4.91 9.71 -9.80
CA ALA A 49 3.99 8.67 -9.40
C ALA A 49 2.76 9.23 -8.66
N MET A 50 2.96 10.24 -7.80
CA MET A 50 1.88 10.92 -7.08
C MET A 50 1.01 11.76 -8.04
N ALA A 51 1.61 12.49 -8.96
CA ALA A 51 0.89 13.31 -9.94
C ALA A 51 0.20 12.50 -11.05
N SER A 52 0.55 11.22 -11.22
CA SER A 52 0.00 10.38 -12.28
C SER A 52 -1.51 10.17 -12.13
N PRO A 53 -2.33 10.59 -13.11
CA PRO A 53 -3.78 10.41 -13.08
C PRO A 53 -4.19 8.95 -13.26
N THR A 54 -3.30 8.11 -13.83
CA THR A 54 -3.57 6.68 -14.04
C THR A 54 -3.30 5.88 -12.77
N LEU A 55 -2.25 6.22 -12.03
CA LEU A 55 -1.90 5.55 -10.78
C LEU A 55 -2.76 6.02 -9.61
N ARG A 56 -3.20 7.30 -9.63
CA ARG A 56 -4.01 7.91 -8.55
C ARG A 56 -3.38 7.73 -7.17
N LEU A 57 -2.04 7.66 -7.10
CA LEU A 57 -1.32 7.31 -5.89
C LEU A 57 -1.47 8.38 -4.80
N ARG A 58 -1.49 9.65 -5.20
CA ARG A 58 -1.73 10.80 -4.32
C ARG A 58 -3.00 10.65 -3.48
N GLU A 59 -4.06 10.05 -4.02
CA GLU A 59 -5.34 9.89 -3.30
C GLU A 59 -5.23 8.99 -2.07
N LEU A 60 -4.22 8.12 -1.99
CA LEU A 60 -3.98 7.31 -0.77
C LEU A 60 -3.62 8.16 0.43
N TYR A 61 -2.98 9.31 0.18
CA TYR A 61 -2.34 10.13 1.19
C TYR A 61 -2.98 11.51 1.34
N ALA A 62 -3.89 11.88 0.43
CA ALA A 62 -4.67 13.10 0.53
C ALA A 62 -5.51 13.13 1.83
N PRO A 63 -5.88 14.33 2.33
CA PRO A 63 -6.70 14.46 3.54
C PRO A 63 -7.98 13.61 3.47
N GLY A 64 -8.26 12.88 4.56
CA GLY A 64 -9.37 11.92 4.61
C GLY A 64 -9.12 10.58 3.93
N LEU A 65 -7.93 10.38 3.36
CA LEU A 65 -7.46 9.13 2.75
C LEU A 65 -8.45 8.52 1.73
N PRO A 66 -9.06 9.31 0.82
CA PRO A 66 -10.15 8.85 -0.04
C PRO A 66 -9.74 7.68 -0.94
N GLY A 67 -8.50 7.66 -1.42
CA GLY A 67 -7.95 6.56 -2.21
C GLY A 67 -7.79 5.29 -1.39
N THR A 68 -7.37 5.41 -0.12
CA THR A 68 -7.19 4.27 0.78
C THR A 68 -8.53 3.65 1.10
N LEU A 69 -9.53 4.45 1.50
CA LEU A 69 -10.89 3.98 1.77
C LEU A 69 -11.49 3.29 0.54
N ARG A 70 -11.33 3.88 -0.65
CA ARG A 70 -11.77 3.29 -1.92
C ARG A 70 -11.10 1.94 -2.18
N ALA A 71 -9.78 1.86 -2.00
CA ALA A 71 -9.03 0.65 -2.24
C ALA A 71 -9.41 -0.48 -1.27
N LEU A 72 -9.59 -0.16 0.01
CA LEU A 72 -10.03 -1.11 1.02
C LEU A 72 -11.45 -1.61 0.76
N PHE A 73 -12.37 -0.73 0.35
CA PHE A 73 -13.74 -1.11 -0.03
C PHE A 73 -13.75 -2.08 -1.22
N VAL A 74 -12.98 -1.77 -2.28
CA VAL A 74 -12.85 -2.65 -3.44
C VAL A 74 -12.25 -3.99 -3.03
N LEU A 75 -11.22 -3.98 -2.19
CA LEU A 75 -10.56 -5.19 -1.72
C LEU A 75 -11.50 -6.07 -0.90
N ASP A 76 -12.29 -5.49 0.02
CA ASP A 76 -13.29 -6.25 0.80
C ASP A 76 -14.28 -6.98 -0.13
N GLY A 77 -14.84 -6.26 -1.11
CA GLY A 77 -15.75 -6.86 -2.09
C GLY A 77 -15.08 -7.96 -2.95
N LEU A 78 -13.80 -7.79 -3.29
CA LEU A 78 -13.04 -8.82 -4.00
C LEU A 78 -12.78 -10.06 -3.13
N VAL A 79 -12.45 -9.88 -1.86
CA VAL A 79 -12.26 -10.99 -0.91
C VAL A 79 -13.57 -11.72 -0.66
N ALA A 80 -14.68 -11.01 -0.51
CA ALA A 80 -16.02 -11.60 -0.42
C ALA A 80 -16.34 -12.49 -1.63
N ARG A 81 -16.00 -12.05 -2.84
CA ARG A 81 -16.27 -12.81 -4.08
C ARG A 81 -15.29 -13.95 -4.34
N ARG A 82 -14.01 -13.77 -4.03
CA ARG A 82 -12.93 -14.70 -4.43
C ARG A 82 -12.48 -15.63 -3.31
N LEU A 83 -12.64 -15.23 -2.05
CA LEU A 83 -12.27 -15.98 -0.85
C LEU A 83 -13.44 -15.97 0.17
N PRO A 84 -14.66 -16.40 -0.22
CA PRO A 84 -15.88 -16.22 0.60
C PRO A 84 -15.85 -16.96 1.94
N ARG A 85 -15.04 -18.01 2.08
CA ARG A 85 -14.86 -18.70 3.36
C ARG A 85 -14.05 -17.86 4.34
N LEU A 86 -12.93 -17.31 3.86
CA LEU A 86 -12.08 -16.42 4.66
C LEU A 86 -12.82 -15.14 5.04
N HIS A 87 -13.54 -14.53 4.09
CA HIS A 87 -14.32 -13.32 4.34
C HIS A 87 -15.34 -13.49 5.47
N ARG A 88 -16.13 -14.58 5.41
CA ARG A 88 -17.13 -14.89 6.43
C ARG A 88 -16.50 -15.18 7.79
N HIS A 89 -15.38 -15.90 7.81
CA HIS A 89 -14.63 -16.17 9.04
C HIS A 89 -14.17 -14.88 9.70
N LEU A 90 -13.47 -14.01 8.95
CA LEU A 90 -13.00 -12.73 9.46
C LEU A 90 -14.16 -11.88 10.00
N LYS A 91 -15.29 -11.81 9.28
CA LYS A 91 -16.49 -11.11 9.75
C LYS A 91 -17.11 -11.71 11.03
N ALA A 92 -17.17 -13.03 11.14
CA ALA A 92 -17.67 -13.70 12.34
C ALA A 92 -16.78 -13.42 13.57
N GLU A 93 -15.49 -13.23 13.31
CA GLU A 93 -14.49 -12.84 14.31
C GLU A 93 -14.39 -11.33 14.52
N GLY A 94 -15.26 -10.52 13.90
CA GLY A 94 -15.27 -9.06 14.06
C GLY A 94 -14.11 -8.33 13.37
N VAL A 95 -13.39 -9.01 12.47
CA VAL A 95 -12.24 -8.47 11.74
C VAL A 95 -12.64 -8.04 10.34
N GLU A 96 -12.47 -6.75 10.05
CA GLU A 96 -12.63 -6.22 8.69
C GLU A 96 -11.37 -6.51 7.84
N VAL A 97 -11.56 -6.88 6.57
CA VAL A 97 -10.45 -7.10 5.62
C VAL A 97 -9.55 -5.86 5.51
N GLY A 98 -10.18 -4.68 5.62
CA GLY A 98 -9.48 -3.40 5.63
C GLY A 98 -8.41 -3.30 6.71
N LEU A 99 -8.70 -3.77 7.92
CA LEU A 99 -7.76 -3.74 9.05
C LEU A 99 -6.50 -4.56 8.75
N VAL A 100 -6.67 -5.73 8.14
CA VAL A 100 -5.56 -6.64 7.78
C VAL A 100 -4.70 -6.06 6.66
N CYS A 101 -5.33 -5.43 5.65
CA CYS A 101 -4.65 -5.09 4.40
C CYS A 101 -4.27 -3.60 4.27
N GLN A 102 -4.72 -2.71 5.17
CA GLN A 102 -4.48 -1.27 5.08
C GLN A 102 -2.99 -0.95 5.00
N GLY A 103 -2.17 -1.61 5.81
CA GLY A 103 -0.72 -1.43 5.78
C GLY A 103 -0.09 -1.77 4.43
N TRP A 104 -0.55 -2.85 3.80
CA TRP A 104 -0.07 -3.29 2.49
C TRP A 104 -0.42 -2.29 1.41
N VAL A 105 -1.66 -1.79 1.42
CA VAL A 105 -2.16 -0.81 0.45
C VAL A 105 -1.46 0.54 0.61
N MET A 106 -1.37 1.05 1.84
CA MET A 106 -0.77 2.36 2.13
C MET A 106 0.74 2.42 1.94
N THR A 107 1.42 1.28 1.87
CA THR A 107 2.87 1.24 1.65
C THR A 107 3.25 0.57 0.33
N LEU A 108 2.25 0.15 -0.47
CA LEU A 108 2.45 -0.70 -1.63
C LEU A 108 3.42 -1.85 -1.32
N PHE A 109 3.14 -2.55 -0.21
CA PHE A 109 3.90 -3.69 0.32
C PHE A 109 5.30 -3.37 0.87
N ALA A 110 5.80 -2.12 0.75
CA ALA A 110 7.18 -1.77 1.07
C ALA A 110 7.57 -1.87 2.55
N ARG A 111 6.61 -2.03 3.47
CA ARG A 111 6.87 -2.14 4.91
C ARG A 111 7.06 -3.58 5.40
N ASP A 112 6.16 -4.47 4.99
CA ASP A 112 5.97 -5.77 5.66
C ASP A 112 6.58 -6.95 4.89
N PHE A 113 7.11 -6.71 3.67
CA PHE A 113 7.51 -7.77 2.76
C PHE A 113 8.99 -7.73 2.37
N PRO A 114 9.58 -8.88 2.00
CA PRO A 114 10.94 -8.93 1.48
C PRO A 114 11.11 -8.02 0.27
N PHE A 115 12.29 -7.41 0.17
CA PHE A 115 12.61 -6.42 -0.86
C PHE A 115 12.31 -6.90 -2.28
N ASP A 116 12.66 -8.14 -2.62
CA ASP A 116 12.40 -8.72 -3.96
C ASP A 116 10.91 -8.75 -4.32
N LEU A 117 10.03 -8.96 -3.34
CA LEU A 117 8.59 -8.92 -3.56
C LEU A 117 8.11 -7.48 -3.75
N VAL A 118 8.62 -6.55 -2.95
CA VAL A 118 8.27 -5.13 -3.01
C VAL A 118 8.58 -4.57 -4.39
N VAL A 119 9.74 -4.89 -4.94
CA VAL A 119 10.19 -4.43 -6.26
C VAL A 119 9.26 -4.93 -7.36
N ARG A 120 8.95 -6.23 -7.37
CA ARG A 120 8.01 -6.83 -8.33
C ARG A 120 6.60 -6.24 -8.20
N ALA A 121 6.14 -5.99 -6.96
CA ALA A 121 4.86 -5.37 -6.71
C ALA A 121 4.80 -3.94 -7.29
N TRP A 122 5.89 -3.18 -7.13
CA TRP A 122 6.02 -1.84 -7.68
C TRP A 122 6.10 -1.81 -9.21
N GLU A 123 6.88 -2.69 -9.84
CA GLU A 123 6.92 -2.81 -11.30
C GLU A 123 5.52 -3.11 -11.87
N LEU A 124 4.81 -4.07 -11.27
CA LEU A 124 3.45 -4.39 -11.67
C LEU A 124 2.48 -3.24 -11.40
N PHE A 125 2.64 -2.50 -10.31
CA PHE A 125 1.83 -1.33 -10.02
C PHE A 125 2.06 -0.20 -11.04
N LEU A 126 3.30 0.12 -11.37
CA LEU A 126 3.63 1.15 -12.37
C LEU A 126 3.11 0.76 -13.76
N ARG A 127 3.08 -0.55 -14.09
CA ARG A 127 2.60 -1.05 -15.39
C ARG A 127 1.09 -1.23 -15.48
N GLU A 128 0.46 -1.79 -14.45
CA GLU A 128 -0.96 -2.23 -14.48
C GLU A 128 -1.86 -1.46 -13.50
N GLY A 129 -1.29 -0.58 -12.68
CA GLY A 129 -1.99 0.18 -11.66
C GLY A 129 -2.59 -0.69 -10.56
N TRP A 130 -3.71 -0.24 -10.02
CA TRP A 130 -4.40 -0.84 -8.87
C TRP A 130 -4.80 -2.31 -9.04
N LYS A 131 -4.99 -2.78 -10.28
CA LYS A 131 -5.30 -4.20 -10.55
C LYS A 131 -4.19 -5.12 -10.01
N ALA A 132 -2.93 -4.73 -10.14
CA ALA A 132 -1.81 -5.50 -9.62
C ALA A 132 -1.85 -5.59 -8.09
N VAL A 133 -2.09 -4.46 -7.42
CA VAL A 133 -2.18 -4.39 -5.95
C VAL A 133 -3.28 -5.31 -5.42
N TYR A 134 -4.49 -5.25 -5.99
CA TYR A 134 -5.58 -6.12 -5.55
C TYR A 134 -5.30 -7.60 -5.78
N ARG A 135 -4.71 -7.96 -6.93
CA ARG A 135 -4.32 -9.35 -7.23
C ARG A 135 -3.30 -9.86 -6.22
N LEU A 136 -2.32 -9.03 -5.86
CA LEU A 136 -1.30 -9.41 -4.87
C LEU A 136 -1.90 -9.57 -3.48
N CYS A 137 -2.75 -8.64 -3.02
CA CYS A 137 -3.48 -8.79 -1.76
C CYS A 137 -4.30 -10.09 -1.72
N LEU A 138 -5.04 -10.41 -2.80
CA LEU A 138 -5.82 -11.65 -2.89
C LEU A 138 -4.92 -12.90 -2.86
N ALA A 139 -3.79 -12.88 -3.55
CA ALA A 139 -2.83 -13.99 -3.54
C ALA A 139 -2.26 -14.22 -2.14
N LEU A 140 -1.85 -13.16 -1.45
CA LEU A 140 -1.33 -13.21 -0.09
C LEU A 140 -2.38 -13.73 0.90
N LEU A 141 -3.61 -13.20 0.84
CA LEU A 141 -4.71 -13.69 1.66
C LEU A 141 -5.06 -15.15 1.38
N ARG A 142 -5.00 -15.58 0.12
CA ARG A 142 -5.23 -16.98 -0.25
C ARG A 142 -4.16 -17.91 0.31
N LEU A 143 -2.89 -17.48 0.28
CA LEU A 143 -1.77 -18.21 0.86
C LEU A 143 -1.89 -18.30 2.39
N ALA A 144 -2.31 -17.21 3.04
CA ALA A 144 -2.49 -17.16 4.48
C ALA A 144 -3.79 -17.83 4.98
N ALA A 145 -4.78 -18.02 4.09
CA ALA A 145 -6.12 -18.50 4.46
C ALA A 145 -6.13 -19.78 5.31
N PRO A 146 -5.33 -20.83 5.05
CA PRO A 146 -5.33 -22.02 5.89
C PRO A 146 -4.93 -21.76 7.35
N ALA A 147 -4.04 -20.79 7.58
CA ALA A 147 -3.66 -20.38 8.93
C ALA A 147 -4.74 -19.48 9.56
N LEU A 148 -5.19 -18.45 8.82
CA LEU A 148 -6.18 -17.49 9.31
C LEU A 148 -7.53 -18.13 9.69
N LEU A 149 -7.97 -19.14 8.96
CA LEU A 149 -9.21 -19.88 9.24
C LEU A 149 -9.17 -20.71 10.53
N ARG A 150 -7.99 -20.90 11.13
CA ARG A 150 -7.82 -21.60 12.41
C ARG A 150 -7.66 -20.64 13.60
N LEU A 151 -7.54 -19.35 13.32
CA LEU A 151 -7.39 -18.34 14.37
C LEU A 151 -8.76 -17.84 14.79
N GLU A 152 -8.94 -17.72 16.10
CA GLU A 152 -10.01 -16.95 16.72
C GLU A 152 -9.45 -15.56 17.05
N PHE A 153 -10.28 -14.52 17.05
CA PHE A 153 -9.82 -13.19 17.41
C PHE A 153 -9.47 -13.15 18.90
N GLU A 154 -8.27 -12.66 19.24
CA GLU A 154 -7.81 -12.43 20.62
C GLU A 154 -8.63 -11.28 21.25
N GLY A 155 -9.86 -11.60 21.66
CA GLY A 155 -10.80 -10.63 22.23
C GLY A 155 -12.12 -11.25 22.69
N ARG A 156 -12.20 -12.58 22.81
CA ARG A 156 -13.27 -13.29 23.52
C ARG A 156 -12.78 -13.77 24.89
#